data_AF-A0A085K2M8-F1
#
_entry.id   AF-A0A085K2M8-F1
#
_cell.length_a   1.000
_cell.length_b   1.000
_cell.length_c   1.000
_cell.angle_alpha   90.00
_cell.angle_beta   90.00
_cell.angle_gamma   90.00
#
_symmetry.space_group_name_H-M   'P 1'
#
loop_
_entity.id
_entity.type
_entity.pdbx_description
1 polymer ?
#
loop_
_entity_poly.entity_id
_entity_poly.type
_entity_poly.pdbx_seq_one_letter_code
_entity_poly.pdbx_strand_id
1 'polypeptide(L)'
;MAMPVPKPAALLADKGYDGDRFRENLLLHNILPVISPRSNRKAPEHPDYRRYRDRNRVERMFGFLKHQRRIATRFEKTALSYLSFLNLAAARLWLKHFVNAT
;
A
#
# COMPACT_ATOMS: atom_id res chain seq x y z
N MET A 1 -15.44 -10.64 -9.57
CA MET A 1 -16.48 -9.64 -9.21
C MET A 1 -15.76 -8.33 -8.92
N ALA A 2 -15.91 -7.31 -9.78
CA ALA A 2 -15.27 -6.02 -9.53
C ALA A 2 -16.00 -5.35 -8.36
N MET A 3 -15.28 -5.08 -7.26
CA MET A 3 -15.88 -4.30 -6.18
C MET A 3 -16.08 -2.86 -6.69
N PRO A 4 -17.26 -2.26 -6.50
CA PRO A 4 -17.48 -0.85 -6.84
C PRO A 4 -16.68 0.00 -5.85
N VAL A 5 -15.42 0.30 -6.18
CA VAL A 5 -14.59 1.19 -5.38
C VAL A 5 -14.91 2.62 -5.83
N PRO A 6 -15.38 3.50 -4.92
CA PRO A 6 -15.60 4.89 -5.26
C PRO A 6 -14.28 5.53 -5.68
N LYS A 7 -14.38 6.52 -6.57
CA LYS A 7 -13.23 7.27 -7.04
C LYS A 7 -12.48 7.90 -5.86
N PRO A 8 -11.19 7.59 -5.65
CA PRO A 8 -10.47 8.08 -4.47
C PRO A 8 -10.20 9.58 -4.60
N ALA A 9 -10.29 10.32 -3.50
CA ALA A 9 -9.95 11.74 -3.47
C ALA A 9 -8.43 11.99 -3.49
N ALA A 10 -7.64 11.02 -3.02
CA ALA A 10 -6.19 11.11 -2.97
C ALA A 10 -5.53 9.74 -3.16
N LEU A 11 -4.35 9.73 -3.74
CA LEU A 11 -3.50 8.55 -3.86
C LEU A 11 -2.24 8.73 -3.01
N LEU A 12 -1.99 7.81 -2.09
CA LEU A 12 -0.71 7.69 -1.39
C LEU A 12 0.14 6.66 -2.14
N ALA A 13 1.33 7.06 -2.58
CA ALA A 13 2.23 6.15 -3.28
C ALA A 13 3.70 6.40 -2.91
N ASP A 14 4.53 5.41 -3.19
CA ASP A 14 5.97 5.48 -2.97
C ASP A 14 6.62 6.52 -3.87
N LYS A 15 7.79 7.00 -3.44
CA LYS A 15 8.67 7.92 -4.19
C LYS A 15 8.98 7.43 -5.62
N GLY A 16 8.94 6.12 -5.87
CA GLY A 16 9.12 5.55 -7.22
C GLY A 16 8.03 5.94 -8.21
N TYR A 17 6.85 6.32 -7.74
CA TYR A 17 5.72 6.78 -8.56
C TYR A 17 5.77 8.28 -8.86
N ASP A 18 6.83 8.99 -8.46
CA ASP A 18 6.99 10.42 -8.71
C ASP A 18 7.38 10.70 -10.17
N GLY A 19 6.45 10.50 -11.09
CA GLY A 19 6.55 10.86 -12.50
C GLY A 19 5.54 11.93 -12.87
N ASP A 20 5.94 12.89 -13.71
CA ASP A 20 5.08 14.02 -14.09
C ASP A 20 3.81 13.55 -14.79
N ARG A 21 3.96 12.68 -15.80
CA ARG A 21 2.82 12.05 -16.50
C ARG A 21 1.86 11.33 -15.56
N PHE A 22 2.37 10.73 -14.49
CA PHE A 22 1.54 10.01 -13.51
C PHE A 22 0.80 10.98 -12.60
N ARG A 23 1.48 12.00 -12.08
CA ARG A 23 0.86 13.08 -11.28
C ARG A 23 -0.20 13.82 -12.09
N GLU A 24 0.11 14.20 -13.32
CA GLU A 24 -0.83 14.87 -14.25
C GLU A 24 -2.06 14.01 -14.51
N ASN A 25 -1.89 12.72 -14.79
CA ASN A 25 -3.02 11.82 -14.98
C ASN A 25 -3.92 11.74 -13.74
N LEU A 26 -3.34 11.66 -12.54
CA LEU A 26 -4.11 11.68 -11.30
C LEU A 26 -4.90 12.98 -11.14
N LEU A 27 -4.28 14.13 -11.41
CA LEU A 27 -4.92 15.44 -11.32
C LEU A 27 -6.04 15.60 -12.37
N LEU A 28 -5.85 15.13 -13.60
CA LEU A 28 -6.91 15.07 -14.62
C LEU A 28 -8.11 14.25 -14.15
N HIS A 29 -7.84 13.19 -13.40
CA HIS A 29 -8.85 12.40 -12.75
C HIS A 29 -9.27 12.98 -11.39
N ASN A 30 -8.99 14.22 -11.00
CA ASN A 30 -9.37 14.78 -9.69
C ASN A 30 -8.91 13.92 -8.48
N ILE A 31 -7.77 13.24 -8.60
CA ILE A 31 -7.14 12.46 -7.53
C ILE A 31 -5.89 13.22 -7.10
N LEU A 32 -5.80 13.60 -5.82
CA LEU A 32 -4.64 14.29 -5.30
C LEU A 32 -3.43 13.34 -5.17
N PRO A 33 -2.29 13.58 -5.84
CA PRO A 33 -1.08 12.77 -5.67
C PRO A 33 -0.36 13.14 -4.36
N VAL A 34 -0.49 12.29 -3.33
CA VAL A 34 0.26 12.38 -2.08
C VAL A 34 1.51 11.50 -2.19
N ILE A 35 2.47 11.98 -2.99
CA ILE A 35 3.69 11.24 -3.34
C ILE A 35 4.91 12.07 -2.94
N SER A 36 5.85 11.44 -2.23
CA SER A 36 7.12 12.08 -1.87
C SER A 36 7.95 12.34 -3.13
N PRO A 37 8.50 13.56 -3.33
CA PRO A 37 9.26 13.88 -4.53
C PRO A 37 10.56 13.09 -4.61
N ARG A 38 11.00 12.75 -5.83
CA ARG A 38 12.32 12.18 -6.08
C ARG A 38 13.42 13.17 -5.72
N SER A 39 14.56 12.67 -5.26
CA SER A 39 15.70 13.51 -4.86
C SER A 39 16.32 14.28 -6.03
N ASN A 40 16.09 13.83 -7.26
CA ASN A 40 16.56 14.48 -8.48
C ASN A 40 15.50 15.40 -9.12
N ARG A 41 14.35 15.63 -8.47
CA ARG A 41 13.30 16.51 -8.98
C ARG A 41 13.75 17.97 -8.87
N LYS A 42 13.70 18.72 -9.98
CA LYS A 42 14.13 20.12 -10.05
C LYS A 42 13.26 21.05 -9.20
N ALA A 43 11.95 20.82 -9.22
CA ALA A 43 10.95 21.54 -8.42
C ALA A 43 10.24 20.54 -7.50
N PRO A 44 10.78 20.26 -6.30
CA PRO A 44 10.15 19.34 -5.36
C PRO A 44 8.90 19.99 -4.77
N GLU A 45 7.76 19.33 -4.96
CA GLU A 45 6.53 19.65 -4.26
C GLU A 45 6.49 18.87 -2.94
N HIS A 46 6.18 19.54 -1.84
CA HIS A 46 5.98 18.90 -0.55
C HIS A 46 4.54 18.36 -0.46
N PRO A 47 4.33 17.04 -0.48
CA PRO A 47 2.99 16.47 -0.31
C PRO A 47 2.49 16.73 1.12
N ASP A 48 1.19 16.54 1.34
CA ASP A 48 0.63 16.49 2.70
C ASP A 48 1.26 15.34 3.49
N TYR A 49 2.31 15.67 4.27
CA TYR A 49 3.05 14.69 5.07
C TYR A 49 2.19 14.06 6.17
N ARG A 50 1.10 14.71 6.60
CA ARG A 50 0.18 14.10 7.57
C ARG A 50 -0.53 12.92 6.92
N ARG A 51 -1.06 13.10 5.70
CA ARG A 51 -1.65 12.01 4.91
C ARG A 51 -0.61 10.98 4.52
N TYR A 52 0.58 11.39 4.07
CA TYR A 52 1.65 10.48 3.63
C TYR A 52 2.05 9.47 4.72
N ARG A 53 1.95 9.83 6.01
CA ARG A 53 2.24 8.91 7.14
C ARG A 53 1.37 7.67 7.17
N ASP A 54 0.16 7.69 6.61
CA ASP A 54 -0.71 6.51 6.59
C ASP A 54 -0.17 5.37 5.71
N ARG A 55 0.76 5.65 4.79
CA ARG A 55 1.50 4.63 4.02
C ARG A 55 2.23 3.63 4.93
N ASN A 56 2.69 4.08 6.10
CA ASN A 56 3.33 3.22 7.11
C ASN A 56 2.42 2.09 7.61
N ARG A 57 1.09 2.22 7.51
CA ARG A 57 0.17 1.11 7.84
C ARG A 57 0.34 -0.05 6.87
N VAL A 58 0.41 0.26 5.57
CA VAL A 58 0.61 -0.72 4.50
C VAL A 58 2.02 -1.33 4.59
N GLU A 59 3.04 -0.51 4.84
CA GLU A 59 4.42 -1.00 5.03
C GLU A 59 4.54 -1.96 6.22
N ARG A 60 3.95 -1.62 7.37
CA ARG A 60 3.93 -2.50 8.54
C ARG A 60 3.17 -3.80 8.28
N MET A 61 2.07 -3.75 7.53
CA MET A 61 1.36 -4.96 7.09
C MET A 61 2.27 -5.87 6.26
N PHE A 62 2.96 -5.33 5.25
CA PHE A 62 3.91 -6.12 4.45
C PHE A 62 5.09 -6.62 5.28
N GLY A 63 5.60 -5.82 6.22
CA GLY A 63 6.64 -6.22 7.17
C GLY A 63 6.20 -7.43 8.00
N PHE A 64 4.98 -7.40 8.54
CA PHE A 64 4.40 -8.54 9.25
C PHE A 64 4.26 -9.79 8.37
N LEU A 65 3.79 -9.64 7.14
CA LEU A 65 3.66 -10.77 6.21
C LEU A 65 5.03 -11.36 5.85
N LYS A 66 6.04 -10.50 5.65
CA LYS A 66 7.42 -10.92 5.32
C LYS A 66 8.19 -11.47 6.52
N HIS A 67 7.79 -11.17 7.75
CA HIS A 67 8.34 -11.81 8.94
C HIS A 67 8.09 -13.33 8.93
N GLN A 68 7.00 -13.78 8.29
CA GLN A 68 6.70 -15.19 8.15
C GLN A 68 7.51 -15.77 6.97
N ARG A 69 8.62 -16.45 7.28
CA ARG A 69 9.56 -17.03 6.30
C ARG A 69 8.87 -17.85 5.19
N ARG A 70 7.84 -18.64 5.53
CA ARG A 70 7.05 -19.43 4.56
C ARG A 70 6.42 -18.55 3.45
N ILE A 71 5.94 -17.36 3.82
CA ILE A 71 5.35 -16.39 2.89
C ILE A 71 6.46 -15.63 2.15
N ALA A 72 7.44 -15.10 2.87
CA ALA A 72 8.51 -14.29 2.27
C ALA A 72 9.29 -15.04 1.19
N THR A 73 9.60 -16.32 1.41
CA THR A 73 10.36 -17.15 0.47
C THR A 73 9.46 -17.91 -0.50
N ARG A 74 8.13 -17.80 -0.38
CA ARG A 74 7.15 -18.54 -1.19
C ARG A 74 7.46 -20.05 -1.22
N PHE A 75 7.49 -20.68 -0.05
CA PHE A 75 7.83 -22.11 0.04
C PHE A 75 6.78 -23.05 -0.57
N GLU A 76 5.55 -22.59 -0.71
CA GLU A 76 4.48 -23.41 -1.25
C GLU A 76 4.67 -23.68 -2.75
N LYS A 77 4.57 -24.96 -3.13
CA LYS A 77 4.71 -25.40 -4.53
C LYS A 77 3.55 -24.93 -5.40
N THR A 78 2.35 -24.82 -4.84
CA THR A 78 1.14 -24.43 -5.59
C THR A 78 0.74 -22.99 -5.25
N ALA A 79 0.18 -22.29 -6.24
CA ALA A 79 -0.37 -20.96 -6.02
C ALA A 79 -1.53 -20.97 -5.01
N LEU A 80 -2.34 -22.03 -5.01
CA LEU A 80 -3.44 -22.19 -4.06
C LEU A 80 -2.93 -22.29 -2.62
N SER A 81 -1.96 -23.16 -2.34
CA SER A 81 -1.41 -23.29 -1.00
C SER A 81 -0.76 -21.99 -0.53
N TYR A 82 -0.02 -21.31 -1.41
CA TYR A 82 0.55 -19.99 -1.10
C TYR A 82 -0.52 -18.98 -0.70
N LEU A 83 -1.60 -18.89 -1.51
CA LEU A 83 -2.71 -17.99 -1.25
C LEU A 83 -3.43 -18.32 0.06
N SER A 84 -3.63 -19.61 0.36
CA SER A 84 -4.24 -20.06 1.62
C SER A 84 -3.42 -19.61 2.84
N PHE A 85 -2.09 -19.79 2.81
CA PHE A 85 -1.23 -19.32 3.91
C PHE A 85 -1.17 -17.79 4.01
N LEU A 86 -1.21 -17.09 2.88
CA LEU A 86 -1.28 -15.63 2.84
C LEU A 86 -2.58 -15.13 3.50
N ASN A 87 -3.72 -15.74 3.15
CA ASN A 87 -5.02 -15.43 3.73
C ASN A 87 -5.05 -15.72 5.24
N LEU A 88 -4.47 -16.84 5.70
CA LEU A 88 -4.36 -17.15 7.13
C LEU A 88 -3.52 -16.11 7.89
N ALA A 89 -2.40 -15.66 7.31
CA ALA A 89 -1.58 -14.62 7.93
C ALA A 89 -2.30 -13.27 7.97
N ALA A 90 -3.01 -12.89 6.90
CA ALA A 90 -3.85 -11.70 6.86
C ALA A 90 -4.98 -11.75 7.90
N ALA A 91 -5.68 -12.88 8.02
CA ALA A 91 -6.73 -13.09 9.02
C ALA A 91 -6.18 -12.94 10.45
N ARG A 92 -5.01 -13.53 10.74
CA ARG A 92 -4.35 -13.39 12.05
C ARG A 92 -3.96 -11.93 12.36
N LEU A 93 -3.52 -11.16 11.36
CA LEU A 93 -3.24 -9.74 11.54
C LEU A 93 -4.53 -8.96 11.85
N TRP A 94 -5.61 -9.25 11.12
CA TRP A 94 -6.89 -8.59 11.29
C TRP A 94 -7.54 -8.89 12.65
N LEU A 95 -7.54 -10.16 13.08
CA LEU A 95 -8.09 -10.59 14.36
C LEU A 95 -7.42 -9.89 15.56
N LYS A 96 -6.10 -9.66 15.50
CA LYS A 96 -5.40 -8.89 16.55
C LYS A 96 -5.95 -7.48 16.68
N HIS A 97 -6.29 -6.83 15.58
CA HIS A 97 -6.89 -5.49 15.62
C HIS A 97 -8.35 -5.53 16.06
N PHE A 98 -9.10 -6.58 15.71
CA PHE A 98 -10.48 -6.74 16.12
C PHE A 98 -10.62 -6.97 17.63
N VAL A 99 -9.86 -7.90 18.20
CA VAL A 99 -9.96 -8.29 19.61
C VAL A 99 -9.43 -7.22 20.57
N ASN A 100 -8.42 -6.46 20.16
CA ASN A 100 -7.85 -5.38 21.00
C ASN A 100 -8.52 -4.02 20.78
N ALA A 101 -9.58 -3.95 19.95
CA ALA A 101 -10.36 -2.72 19.73
C ALA A 101 -11.68 -2.68 20.52
N THR A 102 -12.03 -3.77 21.19
CA THR A 102 -13.01 -3.86 22.29
C THR A 102 -12.31 -3.73 23.62
#